data_AF-A0A5B0MFF2-F1
#
_entry.id   AF-A0A5B0MFF2-F1
#
_cell.length_a   1.000
_cell.length_b   1.000
_cell.length_c   1.000
_cell.angle_alpha   90.00
_cell.angle_beta   90.00
_cell.angle_gamma   90.00
#
_symmetry.space_group_name_H-M   'P 1'
#
loop_
_entity.id
_entity.type
_entity.pdbx_description
1 polymer ?
#
loop_
_entity_poly.entity_id
_entity_poly.type
_entity_poly.pdbx_seq_one_letter_code
_entity_poly.pdbx_strand_id
1 'polypeptide(L)'
;MQSKGPSELKKIVHISDELCRLNLTPKEFIVGFLTREHPQLVYRRRSWATQWGWTSTMNLVESIRNLFLNTQAGSDRWTEFIQAEVRSIRILRAQSPPRGYYPGGSFQSAVTVIPGFFSDKAMDERKARLTTHDTPFLYNILIGTLARPGDASFTPEEMEAKNPPDIDVNLDDPDRHDFDRTLDLTSDEAEQLEYEGDVYSTATPKINDRQARSAQLANSIRFVACGVSETVNEYLHYMGLTSSRKTALVALQSLARAAANNIVNSMAIINRLAPPLCIDNLDMEERVHLATVGTQNRMFHGTWGYIHVPSKGLFDSLDASQLTLEAYHDSLRPVAELVIDPTMFLPTDSDDNYEWVWKSQLAKVMLKYVAIPATRTGRLSLEPPIVEQVSCEAPEIHMLRLMDESDNSAEGIGQVMEALQRQSGLEPEEFFGRLQLIDGDLGTAQIFNAI
;
A
#
# COMPACT_ATOMS: atom_id res chain seq x y z
N MET A 1 64.73 -5.92 -36.94
CA MET A 1 64.66 -5.04 -35.75
C MET A 1 63.47 -4.10 -35.95
N GLN A 2 62.35 -4.35 -35.28
CA GLN A 2 61.20 -3.44 -35.31
C GLN A 2 61.55 -2.19 -34.49
N SER A 3 61.50 -1.02 -35.12
CA SER A 3 61.69 0.26 -34.43
C SER A 3 60.54 0.46 -33.45
N LYS A 4 60.79 0.23 -32.16
CA LYS A 4 59.88 0.69 -31.10
C LYS A 4 59.80 2.21 -31.24
N GLY A 5 58.64 2.70 -31.68
CA GLY A 5 58.36 4.14 -31.70
C GLY A 5 58.60 4.76 -30.31
N PRO A 6 58.71 6.10 -30.22
CA PRO A 6 58.95 6.76 -28.94
C PRO A 6 57.91 6.32 -27.90
N SER A 7 58.37 6.06 -26.67
CA SER A 7 57.48 5.68 -25.56
C SER A 7 56.38 6.74 -25.36
N GLU A 8 55.21 6.33 -24.91
CA GLU A 8 54.06 7.23 -24.73
C GLU A 8 54.39 8.46 -23.88
N LEU A 9 55.19 8.26 -22.82
CA LEU A 9 55.72 9.34 -21.99
C LEU A 9 56.52 10.39 -22.80
N LYS A 10 57.39 9.95 -23.72
CA LYS A 10 58.18 10.85 -24.56
C LYS A 10 57.31 11.65 -25.52
N LYS A 11 56.20 11.07 -25.99
CA LYS A 11 55.22 11.77 -26.84
C LYS A 11 54.45 12.83 -26.05
N ILE A 12 54.00 12.51 -24.83
CA ILE A 12 53.27 13.43 -23.97
C ILE A 12 54.14 14.62 -23.56
N VAL A 13 55.39 14.37 -23.15
CA VAL A 13 56.35 15.42 -22.78
C VAL A 13 56.62 16.33 -23.99
N HIS A 14 56.87 15.77 -25.16
CA HIS A 14 57.09 16.55 -26.38
C HIS A 14 55.91 17.48 -26.73
N ILE A 15 54.68 16.98 -26.63
CA ILE A 15 53.47 17.78 -26.87
C ILE A 15 53.33 18.88 -25.81
N SER A 16 53.64 18.59 -24.55
CA SER A 16 53.61 19.58 -23.47
C SER A 16 54.63 20.70 -23.70
N ASP A 17 55.86 20.36 -24.12
CA ASP A 17 56.89 21.35 -24.42
C ASP A 17 56.49 22.26 -25.59
N GLU A 18 55.81 21.70 -26.59
CA GLU A 18 55.33 22.47 -27.74
C GLU A 18 54.19 23.42 -27.37
N LEU A 19 53.27 23.00 -26.49
CA LEU A 19 52.25 23.88 -25.93
C LEU A 19 52.87 25.06 -25.18
N CYS A 20 53.91 24.79 -24.36
CA CYS A 20 54.67 25.82 -23.67
C CYS A 20 55.33 26.81 -24.64
N ARG A 21 55.90 26.34 -25.76
CA ARG A 21 56.47 27.21 -26.81
C ARG A 21 55.44 28.13 -27.45
N LEU A 22 54.18 27.67 -27.54
CA LEU A 22 53.06 28.42 -28.09
C LEU A 22 52.37 29.33 -27.05
N ASN A 23 52.94 29.48 -25.85
CA ASN A 23 52.35 30.21 -24.72
C ASN A 23 50.94 29.71 -24.36
N LEU A 24 50.70 28.40 -24.46
CA LEU A 24 49.44 27.76 -24.08
C LEU A 24 49.67 26.78 -22.93
N THR A 25 48.86 26.87 -21.89
CA THR A 25 48.83 25.84 -20.85
C THR A 25 48.04 24.61 -21.33
N PRO A 26 48.31 23.40 -20.81
CA PRO A 26 47.50 22.22 -21.11
C PRO A 26 46.01 22.41 -20.81
N LYS A 27 45.66 23.17 -19.76
CA LYS A 27 44.27 23.48 -19.41
C LYS A 27 43.60 24.38 -20.45
N GLU A 28 44.26 25.46 -20.87
CA GLU A 28 43.75 26.36 -21.92
C GLU A 28 43.62 25.63 -23.26
N PHE A 29 44.56 24.74 -23.57
CA PHE A 29 44.46 23.87 -24.75
C PHE A 29 43.25 22.95 -24.67
N ILE A 30 43.03 22.24 -23.55
CA ILE A 30 41.88 21.34 -23.39
C ILE A 30 40.56 22.11 -23.46
N VAL A 31 40.44 23.25 -22.78
CA VAL A 31 39.25 24.11 -22.84
C VAL A 31 39.02 24.61 -24.26
N GLY A 32 40.07 25.08 -24.95
CA GLY A 32 40.00 25.53 -26.34
C GLY A 32 39.63 24.40 -27.31
N PHE A 33 40.17 23.20 -27.11
CA PHE A 33 39.86 22.00 -27.89
C PHE A 33 38.39 21.60 -27.75
N LEU A 34 37.84 21.69 -26.55
CA LEU A 34 36.45 21.31 -26.26
C LEU A 34 35.42 22.36 -26.69
N THR A 35 35.78 23.66 -26.68
CA THR A 35 34.82 24.76 -26.86
C THR A 35 34.88 25.41 -28.25
N ARG A 36 36.05 25.51 -28.90
CA ARG A 36 36.19 26.29 -30.15
C ARG A 36 35.62 25.56 -31.37
N GLU A 37 34.96 26.29 -32.26
CA GLU A 37 34.25 25.74 -33.44
C GLU A 37 35.11 25.71 -34.71
N HIS A 38 36.31 25.13 -34.63
CA HIS A 38 37.15 24.93 -35.83
C HIS A 38 36.89 23.54 -36.45
N PRO A 39 36.74 23.40 -37.79
CA PRO A 39 36.36 22.13 -38.43
C PRO A 39 37.23 20.92 -38.02
N GLN A 40 38.54 21.12 -37.92
CA GLN A 40 39.48 20.06 -37.48
C GLN A 40 39.30 19.67 -36.00
N LEU A 41 38.94 20.62 -35.13
CA LEU A 41 38.72 20.35 -33.71
C LEU A 41 37.38 19.63 -33.51
N VAL A 42 36.32 20.10 -34.20
CA VAL A 42 35.01 19.46 -34.24
C VAL A 42 35.13 18.01 -34.75
N TYR A 43 35.85 17.80 -35.85
CA TYR A 43 36.10 16.46 -36.40
C TYR A 43 36.81 15.57 -35.37
N ARG A 44 37.83 16.06 -34.66
CA ARG A 44 38.60 15.28 -33.67
C ARG A 44 37.84 14.99 -32.38
N ARG A 45 36.90 15.86 -31.96
CA ARG A 45 36.08 15.63 -30.76
C ARG A 45 34.75 14.90 -31.03
N ARG A 46 34.41 14.63 -32.29
CA ARG A 46 33.11 14.04 -32.68
C ARG A 46 32.75 12.74 -31.97
N SER A 47 33.74 11.94 -31.58
CA SER A 47 33.54 10.64 -30.93
C SER A 47 33.44 10.73 -29.40
N TRP A 48 33.81 11.85 -28.79
CA TRP A 48 33.96 11.97 -27.33
C TRP A 48 32.64 11.73 -26.58
N ALA A 49 31.52 12.16 -27.16
CA ALA A 49 30.17 12.00 -26.59
C ALA A 49 29.36 10.85 -27.24
N THR A 50 30.01 9.93 -27.95
CA THR A 50 29.36 8.78 -28.60
C THR A 50 29.59 7.49 -27.83
N GLN A 51 28.76 6.47 -28.05
CA GLN A 51 28.88 5.15 -27.42
C GLN A 51 30.28 4.52 -27.51
N TRP A 52 31.02 4.82 -28.58
CA TRP A 52 32.38 4.32 -28.82
C TRP A 52 33.47 5.09 -28.06
N GLY A 53 33.17 6.30 -27.57
CA GLY A 53 34.11 7.17 -26.87
C GLY A 53 33.78 7.42 -25.40
N TRP A 54 32.56 7.09 -24.92
CA TRP A 54 32.15 7.32 -23.54
C TRP A 54 33.14 6.78 -22.52
N THR A 55 33.57 5.52 -22.64
CA THR A 55 34.50 4.90 -21.70
C THR A 55 35.83 5.66 -21.62
N SER A 56 36.44 5.98 -22.77
CA SER A 56 37.70 6.73 -22.79
C SER A 56 37.55 8.18 -22.27
N THR A 57 36.41 8.82 -22.55
CA THR A 57 36.13 10.17 -22.06
C THR A 57 35.88 10.17 -20.54
N MET A 58 35.16 9.18 -20.01
CA MET A 58 34.94 9.02 -18.58
C MET A 58 36.23 8.71 -17.83
N ASN A 59 37.12 7.86 -18.39
CA ASN A 59 38.44 7.61 -17.81
C ASN A 59 39.29 8.90 -17.69
N LEU A 60 39.17 9.82 -18.66
CA LEU A 60 39.82 11.13 -18.57
C LEU A 60 39.25 11.96 -17.41
N VAL A 61 37.93 11.99 -17.24
CA VAL A 61 37.26 12.68 -16.13
C VAL A 61 37.67 12.07 -14.78
N GLU A 62 37.74 10.75 -14.68
CA GLU A 62 38.22 10.06 -13.48
C GLU A 62 39.69 10.35 -13.17
N SER A 63 40.52 10.46 -14.20
CA SER A 63 41.92 10.87 -14.04
C SER A 63 42.02 12.29 -13.50
N ILE A 64 41.16 13.20 -13.96
CA ILE A 64 41.05 14.56 -13.41
C ILE A 64 40.55 14.52 -11.96
N ARG A 65 39.51 13.74 -11.65
CA ARG A 65 39.00 13.54 -10.28
C ARG A 65 40.13 13.11 -9.35
N ASN A 66 40.89 12.09 -9.72
CA ASN A 66 41.94 11.55 -8.87
C ASN A 66 43.03 12.59 -8.55
N LEU A 67 43.28 13.57 -9.44
CA LEU A 67 44.17 14.70 -9.14
C LEU A 67 43.62 15.62 -8.03
N PHE A 68 42.31 15.86 -8.00
CA PHE A 68 41.67 16.64 -6.94
C PHE A 68 41.67 15.91 -5.60
N LEU A 69 41.45 14.59 -5.61
CA LEU A 69 41.39 13.75 -4.41
C LEU A 69 42.74 13.59 -3.69
N ASN A 70 43.85 14.02 -4.30
CA ASN A 70 45.18 13.96 -3.68
C ASN A 70 45.35 14.92 -2.48
N THR A 71 44.46 15.90 -2.31
CA THR A 71 44.52 16.89 -1.22
C THR A 71 43.14 17.08 -0.62
N GLN A 72 43.06 17.40 0.68
CA GLN A 72 41.77 17.66 1.33
C GLN A 72 41.04 18.84 0.66
N ALA A 73 41.73 19.96 0.46
CA ALA A 73 41.16 21.13 -0.21
C ALA A 73 40.69 20.84 -1.65
N GLY A 74 41.40 19.98 -2.38
CA GLY A 74 40.98 19.52 -3.71
C GLY A 74 39.75 18.61 -3.65
N SER A 75 39.69 17.71 -2.67
CA SER A 75 38.53 16.84 -2.42
C SER A 75 37.27 17.65 -2.08
N ASP A 76 37.40 18.68 -1.24
CA ASP A 76 36.29 19.57 -0.89
C ASP A 76 35.77 20.32 -2.12
N ARG A 77 36.68 20.81 -2.98
CA ARG A 77 36.33 21.46 -4.26
C ARG A 77 35.66 20.52 -5.26
N TRP A 78 36.11 19.27 -5.34
CA TRP A 78 35.46 18.27 -6.17
C TRP A 78 34.04 17.95 -5.66
N THR A 79 33.88 17.82 -4.34
CA THR A 79 32.58 17.60 -3.70
C THR A 79 31.64 18.77 -3.96
N GLU A 80 32.10 20.01 -3.84
CA GLU A 80 31.34 21.22 -4.16
C GLU A 80 30.88 21.23 -5.63
N PHE A 81 31.75 20.81 -6.57
CA PHE A 81 31.39 20.68 -7.99
C PHE A 81 30.29 19.64 -8.23
N ILE A 82 30.42 18.43 -7.66
CA ILE A 82 29.39 17.38 -7.77
C ILE A 82 28.08 17.84 -7.13
N GLN A 83 28.15 18.46 -5.95
CA GLN A 83 26.98 19.04 -5.30
C GLN A 83 26.34 20.11 -6.18
N ALA A 84 27.10 20.96 -6.86
CA ALA A 84 26.54 21.95 -7.79
C ALA A 84 25.87 21.29 -9.00
N GLU A 85 26.47 20.28 -9.63
CA GLU A 85 25.87 19.55 -10.76
C GLU A 85 24.57 18.81 -10.35
N VAL A 86 24.54 18.26 -9.13
CA VAL A 86 23.37 17.56 -8.58
C VAL A 86 22.28 18.53 -8.09
N ARG A 87 22.65 19.52 -7.25
CA ARG A 87 21.74 20.46 -6.56
C ARG A 87 21.28 21.61 -7.46
N SER A 88 22.12 22.07 -8.38
CA SER A 88 21.94 23.29 -9.15
C SER A 88 21.58 23.03 -10.63
N ILE A 89 20.49 22.30 -10.92
CA ILE A 89 19.59 22.58 -12.08
C ILE A 89 19.44 21.50 -13.19
N ARG A 90 20.24 20.42 -13.34
CA ARG A 90 20.07 19.54 -14.54
C ARG A 90 19.39 18.20 -14.32
N ILE A 91 19.88 17.35 -13.42
CA ILE A 91 19.41 15.95 -13.36
C ILE A 91 18.15 15.82 -12.49
N LEU A 92 18.19 16.32 -11.25
CA LEU A 92 17.05 16.22 -10.33
C LEU A 92 15.86 17.09 -10.74
N ARG A 93 16.07 18.20 -11.47
CA ARG A 93 14.95 19.01 -12.00
C ARG A 93 14.35 18.46 -13.29
N ALA A 94 15.11 17.65 -14.04
CA ALA A 94 14.61 16.98 -15.24
C ALA A 94 13.79 15.73 -14.90
N GLN A 95 14.01 15.15 -13.73
CA GLN A 95 13.23 14.05 -13.20
C GLN A 95 12.15 14.58 -12.26
N SER A 96 10.89 14.39 -12.64
CA SER A 96 9.77 14.72 -11.76
C SER A 96 8.59 13.83 -12.07
N PRO A 97 7.78 13.45 -11.07
CA PRO A 97 6.56 12.71 -11.34
C PRO A 97 5.60 13.49 -12.25
N PRO A 98 4.74 12.78 -13.00
CA PRO A 98 3.80 13.40 -13.93
C PRO A 98 2.86 14.35 -13.18
N ARG A 99 2.62 15.51 -13.79
CA ARG A 99 1.71 16.53 -13.25
C ARG A 99 0.26 16.16 -13.53
N GLY A 100 -0.64 16.54 -12.63
CA GLY A 100 -2.08 16.36 -12.77
C GLY A 100 -2.65 15.25 -11.89
N TYR A 101 -3.94 15.00 -12.07
CA TYR A 101 -4.72 14.05 -11.27
C TYR A 101 -4.38 12.60 -11.59
N TYR A 102 -4.34 11.77 -10.56
CA TYR A 102 -4.29 10.32 -10.65
C TYR A 102 -5.50 9.79 -11.46
N PRO A 103 -5.33 8.76 -12.31
CA PRO A 103 -4.14 7.92 -12.49
C PRO A 103 -3.06 8.50 -13.43
N GLY A 104 -3.41 9.50 -14.26
CA GLY A 104 -2.51 10.07 -15.27
C GLY A 104 -1.37 10.93 -14.71
N GLY A 105 -1.56 11.50 -13.52
CA GLY A 105 -0.56 12.26 -12.78
C GLY A 105 -0.37 11.75 -11.35
N SER A 106 0.44 12.48 -10.58
CA SER A 106 0.84 12.08 -9.21
C SER A 106 0.07 12.77 -8.09
N PHE A 107 -0.96 13.57 -8.42
CA PHE A 107 -1.85 14.22 -7.46
C PHE A 107 -3.11 13.38 -7.23
N GLN A 108 -3.46 13.12 -5.97
CA GLN A 108 -4.74 12.52 -5.59
C GLN A 108 -5.49 13.51 -4.69
N SER A 109 -6.74 13.83 -5.04
CA SER A 109 -7.60 14.67 -4.21
C SER A 109 -8.20 13.82 -3.08
N ALA A 110 -8.30 14.43 -1.89
CA ALA A 110 -8.97 13.82 -0.74
C ALA A 110 -10.48 13.62 -0.98
N VAL A 111 -11.11 14.48 -1.78
CA VAL A 111 -12.55 14.41 -2.04
C VAL A 111 -12.88 13.28 -3.02
N THR A 112 -12.00 13.00 -3.99
CA THR A 112 -12.25 12.02 -5.07
C THR A 112 -11.48 10.71 -4.90
N VAL A 113 -10.84 10.49 -3.75
CA VAL A 113 -10.10 9.24 -3.49
C VAL A 113 -11.06 8.05 -3.40
N ILE A 114 -10.65 6.94 -3.99
CA ILE A 114 -11.40 5.68 -4.02
C ILE A 114 -10.56 4.53 -3.44
N PRO A 115 -11.18 3.44 -2.92
CA PRO A 115 -10.46 2.30 -2.36
C PRO A 115 -9.41 1.70 -3.30
N GLY A 116 -9.66 1.69 -4.61
CA GLY A 116 -8.73 1.18 -5.62
C GLY A 116 -7.36 1.87 -5.61
N PHE A 117 -7.27 3.12 -5.16
CA PHE A 117 -6.00 3.82 -4.96
C PHE A 117 -5.10 3.14 -3.91
N PHE A 118 -5.68 2.48 -2.91
CA PHE A 118 -4.97 1.80 -1.83
C PHE A 118 -4.76 0.30 -2.06
N SER A 119 -5.19 -0.24 -3.20
CA SER A 119 -4.93 -1.65 -3.54
C SER A 119 -3.42 -1.91 -3.66
N ASP A 120 -2.99 -3.11 -3.27
CA ASP A 120 -1.58 -3.54 -3.35
C ASP A 120 -1.02 -3.31 -4.75
N LYS A 121 -1.77 -3.71 -5.77
CA LYS A 121 -1.43 -3.48 -7.17
C LYS A 121 -1.21 -2.00 -7.49
N ALA A 122 -2.13 -1.11 -7.11
CA ALA A 122 -2.00 0.31 -7.41
C ALA A 122 -0.83 0.96 -6.64
N MET A 123 -0.56 0.49 -5.42
CA MET A 123 0.59 0.95 -4.65
C MET A 123 1.91 0.50 -5.27
N ASP A 124 2.01 -0.77 -5.66
CA ASP A 124 3.19 -1.34 -6.30
C ASP A 124 3.49 -0.67 -7.63
N GLU A 125 2.46 -0.43 -8.45
CA GLU A 125 2.58 0.31 -9.71
C GLU A 125 3.11 1.73 -9.47
N ARG A 126 2.60 2.44 -8.44
CA ARG A 126 3.11 3.78 -8.09
C ARG A 126 4.54 3.74 -7.58
N LYS A 127 4.91 2.77 -6.74
CA LYS A 127 6.26 2.59 -6.22
C LYS A 127 7.23 2.27 -7.36
N ALA A 128 6.87 1.34 -8.25
CA ALA A 128 7.66 0.98 -9.41
C ALA A 128 7.86 2.19 -10.34
N ARG A 129 6.78 2.91 -10.66
CA ARG A 129 6.85 4.12 -11.50
C ARG A 129 7.75 5.19 -10.88
N LEU A 130 7.62 5.44 -9.58
CA LEU A 130 8.42 6.45 -8.89
C LEU A 130 9.92 6.11 -8.93
N THR A 131 10.26 4.85 -8.65
CA THR A 131 11.65 4.38 -8.51
C THR A 131 12.36 4.12 -9.84
N THR A 132 11.62 3.75 -10.89
CA THR A 132 12.22 3.34 -12.18
C THR A 132 12.07 4.38 -13.29
N HIS A 133 10.99 5.18 -13.26
CA HIS A 133 10.65 6.10 -14.36
C HIS A 133 10.67 7.57 -13.94
N ASP A 134 9.98 7.93 -12.85
CA ASP A 134 9.76 9.34 -12.49
C ASP A 134 11.00 9.98 -11.86
N THR A 135 11.65 9.29 -10.91
CA THR A 135 12.82 9.82 -10.17
C THR A 135 13.95 8.80 -9.92
N PRO A 136 14.38 8.00 -10.94
CA PRO A 136 15.36 6.94 -10.74
C PRO A 136 16.74 7.41 -10.25
N PHE A 137 17.16 8.63 -10.61
CA PHE A 137 18.44 9.17 -10.15
C PHE A 137 18.41 9.52 -8.67
N LEU A 138 17.32 10.16 -8.21
CA LEU A 138 17.12 10.47 -6.79
C LEU A 138 17.03 9.18 -5.98
N TYR A 139 16.26 8.21 -6.47
CA TYR A 139 16.11 6.92 -5.82
C TYR A 139 17.47 6.22 -5.63
N ASN A 140 18.28 6.14 -6.69
CA ASN A 140 19.61 5.52 -6.61
C ASN A 140 20.57 6.26 -5.68
N ILE A 141 20.48 7.59 -5.59
CA ILE A 141 21.25 8.36 -4.59
C ILE A 141 20.82 7.96 -3.18
N LEU A 142 19.51 7.95 -2.89
CA LEU A 142 19.00 7.61 -1.55
C LEU A 142 19.40 6.19 -1.14
N ILE A 143 19.21 5.22 -2.04
CA ILE A 143 19.65 3.84 -1.86
C ILE A 143 21.16 3.77 -1.63
N GLY A 144 21.97 4.49 -2.43
CA GLY A 144 23.42 4.55 -2.24
C GLY A 144 23.85 5.19 -0.91
N THR A 145 23.10 6.17 -0.40
CA THR A 145 23.38 6.79 0.91
C THR A 145 23.01 5.92 2.10
N LEU A 146 21.99 5.07 1.93
CA LEU A 146 21.53 4.17 2.98
C LEU A 146 22.38 2.87 3.02
N ALA A 147 23.02 2.50 1.91
CA ALA A 147 23.88 1.32 1.82
C ALA A 147 25.12 1.43 2.74
N ARG A 148 25.57 0.30 3.28
CA ARG A 148 26.76 0.25 4.16
C ARG A 148 28.02 0.63 3.37
N PRO A 149 29.03 1.25 4.01
CA PRO A 149 30.28 1.58 3.35
C PRO A 149 30.97 0.30 2.84
N GLY A 150 30.95 0.07 1.52
CA GLY A 150 31.57 -1.10 0.87
C GLY A 150 30.62 -1.95 0.03
N ASP A 151 29.30 -1.83 0.23
CA ASP A 151 28.31 -2.53 -0.58
C ASP A 151 27.77 -1.61 -1.69
N ALA A 152 27.83 -2.10 -2.93
CA ALA A 152 27.43 -1.33 -4.12
C ALA A 152 25.90 -1.17 -4.27
N SER A 153 25.11 -1.95 -3.54
CA SER A 153 23.64 -1.91 -3.53
C SER A 153 23.09 -2.74 -2.36
N PHE A 154 21.89 -2.38 -1.87
CA PHE A 154 21.11 -3.30 -1.04
C PHE A 154 20.75 -4.57 -1.81
N THR A 155 20.71 -5.70 -1.12
CA THR A 155 20.11 -6.92 -1.65
C THR A 155 18.57 -6.76 -1.73
N PRO A 156 17.88 -7.46 -2.66
CA PRO A 156 16.41 -7.44 -2.72
C PRO A 156 15.74 -7.78 -1.38
N GLU A 157 16.37 -8.66 -0.60
CA GLU A 157 15.94 -9.07 0.74
C GLU A 157 16.06 -7.95 1.79
N GLU A 158 17.01 -7.02 1.64
CA GLU A 158 17.13 -5.84 2.50
C GLU A 158 16.19 -4.69 2.06
N MET A 159 15.75 -4.70 0.80
CA MET A 159 14.79 -3.74 0.25
C MET A 159 13.33 -4.08 0.61
N GLU A 160 13.08 -5.32 1.01
CA GLU A 160 11.79 -5.80 1.52
C GLU A 160 11.85 -5.88 3.06
N ALA A 161 11.33 -4.86 3.73
CA ALA A 161 11.06 -4.97 5.15
C ALA A 161 9.97 -6.02 5.35
N LYS A 162 10.32 -7.20 5.90
CA LYS A 162 9.32 -8.01 6.60
C LYS A 162 8.78 -7.14 7.72
N ASN A 163 7.44 -7.00 7.79
CA ASN A 163 6.80 -6.33 8.91
C ASN A 163 7.39 -6.93 10.20
N PRO A 164 7.98 -6.13 11.09
CA PRO A 164 8.32 -6.64 12.41
C PRO A 164 7.03 -7.18 13.05
N PRO A 165 7.11 -8.25 13.86
CA PRO A 165 5.95 -8.68 14.64
C PRO A 165 5.42 -7.48 15.43
N ASP A 166 4.10 -7.33 15.49
CA ASP A 166 3.41 -6.20 16.13
C ASP A 166 4.08 -5.84 17.45
N ILE A 167 4.84 -4.75 17.44
CA ILE A 167 5.35 -4.16 18.67
C ILE A 167 4.17 -3.35 19.21
N ASP A 168 3.63 -3.83 20.32
CA ASP A 168 2.64 -3.13 21.13
C ASP A 168 3.22 -1.76 21.53
N VAL A 169 2.91 -0.74 20.74
CA VAL A 169 3.32 0.64 20.97
C VAL A 169 2.36 1.23 21.99
N ASN A 170 2.78 1.23 23.26
CA ASN A 170 2.21 2.10 24.28
C ASN A 170 2.37 3.56 23.82
N LEU A 171 1.32 4.11 23.22
CA LEU A 171 1.19 5.51 22.86
C LEU A 171 0.64 6.28 24.07
N ASP A 172 1.55 6.66 24.96
CA ASP A 172 1.29 7.69 25.97
C ASP A 172 1.20 9.05 25.27
N ASP A 173 -0.02 9.56 25.05
CA ASP A 173 -0.25 10.97 24.68
C ASP A 173 -1.42 11.53 25.52
N PRO A 174 -1.20 12.54 26.39
CA PRO A 174 -2.22 13.09 27.28
C PRO A 174 -3.29 13.95 26.59
N ASP A 175 -3.09 14.36 25.33
CA ASP A 175 -3.96 15.34 24.67
C ASP A 175 -4.87 14.68 23.61
N ARG A 176 -5.81 13.85 24.06
CA ARG A 176 -6.95 13.41 23.25
C ARG A 176 -8.11 14.39 23.43
N HIS A 177 -8.25 15.33 22.50
CA HIS A 177 -9.44 16.17 22.41
C HIS A 177 -10.56 15.48 21.63
N ASP A 178 -11.77 15.67 22.15
CA ASP A 178 -13.08 15.20 21.70
C ASP A 178 -13.22 15.09 20.17
N PHE A 179 -13.54 13.88 19.70
CA PHE A 179 -13.92 13.57 18.32
C PHE A 179 -15.37 13.97 18.07
N ASP A 180 -15.70 15.26 18.20
CA ASP A 180 -17.01 15.76 17.75
C ASP A 180 -16.89 17.18 17.18
N ARG A 181 -16.38 17.25 15.95
CA ARG A 181 -16.70 18.37 15.06
C ARG A 181 -17.20 17.80 13.75
N THR A 182 -18.47 18.01 13.48
CA THR A 182 -19.06 17.91 12.15
C THR A 182 -18.23 18.76 11.20
N LEU A 183 -17.33 18.12 10.44
CA LEU A 183 -16.49 18.75 9.42
C LEU A 183 -17.34 18.96 8.17
N ASP A 184 -18.35 19.81 8.26
CA ASP A 184 -19.09 20.28 7.09
C ASP A 184 -18.18 21.25 6.34
N LEU A 185 -17.63 20.77 5.22
CA LEU A 185 -16.86 21.62 4.31
C LEU A 185 -17.81 22.62 3.66
N THR A 186 -17.45 23.90 3.71
CA THR A 186 -18.05 24.90 2.84
C THR A 186 -17.75 24.56 1.36
N SER A 187 -18.57 25.06 0.43
CA SER A 187 -18.33 24.89 -1.02
C SER A 187 -16.92 25.33 -1.42
N ASP A 188 -16.46 26.44 -0.84
CA ASP A 188 -15.14 27.01 -1.09
C ASP A 188 -14.03 26.10 -0.55
N GLU A 189 -14.19 25.52 0.64
CA GLU A 189 -13.22 24.58 1.21
C GLU A 189 -13.20 23.24 0.44
N ALA A 190 -14.33 22.78 -0.07
CA ALA A 190 -14.40 21.58 -0.90
C ALA A 190 -13.69 21.81 -2.25
N GLU A 191 -13.96 22.94 -2.92
CA GLU A 191 -13.25 23.33 -4.15
C GLU A 191 -11.75 23.52 -3.89
N GLN A 192 -11.38 24.09 -2.74
CA GLN A 192 -9.99 24.24 -2.33
C GLN A 192 -9.33 22.89 -2.05
N LEU A 193 -10.00 21.91 -1.45
CA LEU A 193 -9.44 20.56 -1.25
C LEU A 193 -9.40 19.74 -2.55
N GLU A 194 -10.31 20.01 -3.48
CA GLU A 194 -10.36 19.39 -4.80
C GLU A 194 -9.29 19.91 -5.76
N TYR A 195 -8.98 21.22 -5.67
CA TYR A 195 -8.06 21.90 -6.58
C TYR A 195 -6.69 22.25 -5.95
N GLU A 196 -6.66 22.66 -4.68
CA GLU A 196 -5.46 23.10 -3.96
C GLU A 196 -4.93 22.07 -2.94
N GLY A 197 -5.77 21.17 -2.42
CA GLY A 197 -5.42 20.14 -1.43
C GLY A 197 -4.70 20.74 -0.22
N ASP A 198 -5.35 21.70 0.45
CA ASP A 198 -4.67 22.68 1.29
C ASP A 198 -3.92 22.05 2.47
N VAL A 199 -2.59 22.13 2.39
CA VAL A 199 -1.75 22.06 3.56
C VAL A 199 -0.52 22.95 3.45
N TYR A 200 -0.45 23.90 4.38
CA TYR A 200 0.61 24.90 4.53
C TYR A 200 1.92 24.24 4.99
N SER A 201 2.76 23.75 4.08
CA SER A 201 4.20 23.62 4.35
C SER A 201 4.91 24.90 3.90
N THR A 202 5.49 25.63 4.85
CA THR A 202 6.07 26.97 4.69
C THR A 202 7.49 26.98 4.12
N ALA A 203 7.82 26.09 3.16
CA ALA A 203 9.15 26.07 2.56
C ALA A 203 9.23 26.49 1.08
N THR A 204 8.14 26.53 0.28
CA THR A 204 8.11 27.19 -1.04
C THR A 204 6.68 27.34 -1.61
N PRO A 205 6.38 28.32 -2.49
CA PRO A 205 5.01 28.70 -2.84
C PRO A 205 4.31 27.85 -3.92
N LYS A 206 3.05 27.51 -3.63
CA LYS A 206 1.79 27.40 -4.44
C LYS A 206 1.73 26.82 -5.87
N ILE A 207 2.82 26.52 -6.59
CA ILE A 207 2.72 26.06 -8.01
C ILE A 207 3.56 24.81 -8.33
N ASN A 208 4.73 24.65 -7.72
CA ASN A 208 5.61 23.50 -7.99
C ASN A 208 5.32 22.27 -7.13
N ASP A 209 4.56 22.45 -6.05
CA ASP A 209 4.23 21.41 -5.06
C ASP A 209 3.15 20.41 -5.51
N ARG A 210 2.64 20.55 -6.74
CA ARG A 210 1.71 19.60 -7.37
C ARG A 210 2.38 18.28 -7.77
N GLN A 211 3.68 18.11 -7.49
CA GLN A 211 4.52 17.05 -8.06
C GLN A 211 4.56 15.73 -7.26
N ALA A 212 4.03 15.63 -6.02
CA ALA A 212 4.12 14.36 -5.26
C ALA A 212 3.11 14.17 -4.10
N ARG A 213 1.83 14.54 -4.29
CA ARG A 213 0.87 14.60 -3.16
C ARG A 213 0.11 13.30 -2.88
N SER A 214 0.12 12.34 -3.80
CA SER A 214 -0.52 11.03 -3.59
C SER A 214 0.09 10.24 -2.43
N ALA A 215 1.42 10.29 -2.26
CA ALA A 215 2.11 9.63 -1.15
C ALA A 215 1.84 10.31 0.21
N GLN A 216 1.79 11.64 0.23
CA GLN A 216 1.47 12.41 1.45
C GLN A 216 0.06 12.11 1.95
N LEU A 217 -0.93 12.08 1.04
CA LEU A 217 -2.30 11.70 1.38
C LEU A 217 -2.38 10.27 1.92
N ALA A 218 -1.67 9.34 1.28
CA ALA A 218 -1.63 7.96 1.71
C ALA A 218 -1.00 7.80 3.10
N ASN A 219 0.11 8.48 3.37
CA ASN A 219 0.75 8.48 4.68
C ASN A 219 -0.16 9.08 5.75
N SER A 220 -0.83 10.20 5.46
CA SER A 220 -1.78 10.82 6.40
C SER A 220 -2.89 9.88 6.82
N ILE A 221 -3.53 9.21 5.86
CA ILE A 221 -4.64 8.28 6.15
C ILE A 221 -4.13 7.12 7.01
N ARG A 222 -2.96 6.55 6.67
CA ARG A 222 -2.33 5.49 7.45
C ARG A 222 -2.00 5.92 8.86
N PHE A 223 -1.37 7.07 9.04
CA PHE A 223 -0.96 7.55 10.35
C PHE A 223 -2.16 7.90 11.23
N VAL A 224 -3.20 8.51 10.67
CA VAL A 224 -4.45 8.74 11.39
C VAL A 224 -5.09 7.41 11.79
N ALA A 225 -5.15 6.43 10.89
CA ALA A 225 -5.67 5.09 11.21
C ALA A 225 -4.84 4.35 12.26
N CYS A 226 -3.52 4.57 12.30
CA CYS A 226 -2.61 4.01 13.31
C CYS A 226 -2.58 4.81 14.63
N GLY A 227 -3.45 5.80 14.82
CA GLY A 227 -3.55 6.54 16.08
C GLY A 227 -2.46 7.59 16.32
N VAL A 228 -1.80 8.07 15.27
CA VAL A 228 -0.82 9.17 15.38
C VAL A 228 -1.52 10.44 15.88
N SER A 229 -0.94 11.09 16.89
CA SER A 229 -1.50 12.30 17.48
C SER A 229 -1.45 13.49 16.53
N GLU A 230 -2.28 14.50 16.80
CA GLU A 230 -2.35 15.69 15.95
C GLU A 230 -1.01 16.43 15.92
N THR A 231 -0.33 16.59 17.06
CA THR A 231 0.98 17.23 17.15
C THR A 231 2.05 16.51 16.31
N VAL A 232 2.08 15.18 16.36
CA VAL A 232 3.02 14.40 15.53
C VAL A 232 2.65 14.54 14.05
N ASN A 233 1.36 14.51 13.71
CA ASN A 233 0.94 14.72 12.33
C ASN A 233 1.25 16.13 11.81
N GLU A 234 1.13 17.18 12.64
CA GLU A 234 1.52 18.55 12.29
C GLU A 234 3.02 18.66 12.02
N TYR A 235 3.85 18.01 12.83
CA TYR A 235 5.29 17.97 12.60
C TYR A 235 5.64 17.24 11.30
N LEU A 236 5.04 16.08 11.06
CA LEU A 236 5.23 15.32 9.82
C LEU A 236 4.70 16.10 8.61
N HIS A 237 3.61 16.84 8.81
CA HIS A 237 3.05 17.68 7.78
C HIS A 237 4.00 18.83 7.42
N TYR A 238 4.56 19.50 8.43
CA TYR A 238 5.57 20.54 8.25
C TYR A 238 6.76 20.03 7.43
N MET A 239 7.22 18.80 7.71
CA MET A 239 8.31 18.13 6.98
C MET A 239 7.94 17.68 5.55
N GLY A 240 6.67 17.81 5.13
CA GLY A 240 6.18 17.30 3.85
C GLY A 240 5.98 15.77 3.82
N LEU A 241 5.99 15.14 5.00
CA LEU A 241 5.69 13.74 5.33
C LEU A 241 4.28 13.30 4.91
N THR A 242 3.36 14.17 5.32
CA THR A 242 1.92 13.94 5.38
C THR A 242 1.19 15.21 4.94
N SER A 243 -0.08 15.04 4.59
CA SER A 243 -1.08 16.11 4.59
C SER A 243 -1.64 16.40 5.99
N SER A 244 -2.44 17.46 6.13
CA SER A 244 -3.10 17.79 7.40
C SER A 244 -4.05 16.68 7.85
N ARG A 245 -4.28 16.64 9.16
CA ARG A 245 -5.27 15.76 9.78
C ARG A 245 -6.66 15.99 9.16
N LYS A 246 -7.06 17.24 8.93
CA LYS A 246 -8.31 17.60 8.24
C LYS A 246 -8.40 16.96 6.85
N THR A 247 -7.34 17.04 6.03
CA THR A 247 -7.30 16.41 4.70
C THR A 247 -7.44 14.88 4.79
N ALA A 248 -6.80 14.26 5.78
CA ALA A 248 -6.91 12.82 6.03
C ALA A 248 -8.35 12.41 6.38
N LEU A 249 -9.01 13.18 7.25
CA LEU A 249 -10.40 12.93 7.66
C LEU A 249 -11.37 13.08 6.48
N VAL A 250 -11.19 14.10 5.63
CA VAL A 250 -12.00 14.26 4.41
C VAL A 250 -11.80 13.07 3.47
N ALA A 251 -10.57 12.60 3.32
CA ALA A 251 -10.28 11.43 2.51
C ALA A 251 -10.93 10.16 3.08
N LEU A 252 -10.89 9.97 4.41
CA LEU A 252 -11.60 8.88 5.09
C LEU A 252 -13.12 8.97 4.88
N GLN A 253 -13.72 10.17 4.90
CA GLN A 253 -15.13 10.36 4.58
C GLN A 253 -15.45 9.96 3.14
N SER A 254 -14.61 10.32 2.16
CA SER A 254 -14.79 9.91 0.77
C SER A 254 -14.67 8.39 0.59
N LEU A 255 -13.72 7.74 1.28
CA LEU A 255 -13.61 6.28 1.32
C LEU A 255 -14.83 5.64 1.99
N ALA A 256 -15.34 6.21 3.08
CA ALA A 256 -16.54 5.74 3.76
C ALA A 256 -17.79 5.84 2.86
N ARG A 257 -17.94 6.92 2.08
CA ARG A 257 -19.00 7.04 1.07
C ARG A 257 -18.88 5.96 -0.01
N ALA A 258 -17.67 5.69 -0.48
CA ALA A 258 -17.43 4.63 -1.45
C ALA A 258 -17.80 3.24 -0.88
N ALA A 259 -17.46 2.97 0.38
CA ALA A 259 -17.84 1.74 1.07
C ALA A 259 -19.36 1.63 1.26
N ALA A 260 -20.03 2.71 1.66
CA ALA A 260 -21.49 2.75 1.77
C ALA A 260 -22.18 2.47 0.42
N ASN A 261 -21.67 3.04 -0.67
CA ASN A 261 -22.20 2.77 -2.01
C ASN A 261 -22.01 1.29 -2.41
N ASN A 262 -20.92 0.64 -1.99
CA ASN A 262 -20.73 -0.79 -2.25
C ASN A 262 -21.75 -1.66 -1.52
N ILE A 263 -22.13 -1.28 -0.28
CA ILE A 263 -23.19 -1.97 0.47
C ILE A 263 -24.53 -1.86 -0.26
N VAL A 264 -24.91 -0.63 -0.65
CA VAL A 264 -26.15 -0.38 -1.40
C VAL A 264 -26.18 -1.18 -2.71
N ASN A 265 -25.08 -1.17 -3.46
CA ASN A 265 -24.97 -1.94 -4.71
C ASN A 265 -25.07 -3.45 -4.45
N SER A 266 -24.43 -3.97 -3.40
CA SER A 266 -24.46 -5.39 -3.05
C SER A 266 -25.86 -5.84 -2.64
N MET A 267 -26.57 -5.02 -1.87
CA MET A 267 -27.96 -5.25 -1.47
C MET A 267 -28.92 -5.22 -2.66
N ALA A 268 -28.68 -4.34 -3.65
CA ALA A 268 -29.52 -4.23 -4.85
C ALA A 268 -29.30 -5.37 -5.87
N ILE A 269 -28.09 -5.93 -5.96
CA ILE A 269 -27.76 -6.97 -6.95
C ILE A 269 -28.51 -8.28 -6.65
N ILE A 270 -28.69 -8.61 -5.37
CA ILE A 270 -29.26 -9.90 -4.96
C ILE A 270 -30.75 -9.76 -4.65
N ASN A 271 -31.55 -9.71 -5.72
CA ASN A 271 -33.00 -9.50 -5.61
C ASN A 271 -33.78 -10.64 -4.92
N ARG A 272 -33.20 -11.84 -4.83
CA ARG A 272 -33.88 -13.03 -4.28
C ARG A 272 -33.51 -13.34 -2.83
N LEU A 273 -32.29 -13.04 -2.43
CA LEU A 273 -31.74 -13.36 -1.12
C LEU A 273 -30.83 -12.21 -0.70
N ALA A 274 -31.10 -11.51 0.40
CA ALA A 274 -30.14 -10.48 0.80
C ALA A 274 -28.80 -11.14 1.16
N PRO A 275 -27.66 -10.45 0.93
CA PRO A 275 -26.39 -10.88 1.49
C PRO A 275 -26.53 -11.18 2.98
N PRO A 276 -26.00 -12.32 3.46
CA PRO A 276 -25.85 -12.59 4.88
C PRO A 276 -25.28 -11.41 5.65
N LEU A 277 -25.97 -11.07 6.74
CA LEU A 277 -25.62 -10.02 7.68
C LEU A 277 -25.14 -10.64 8.99
N CYS A 278 -24.02 -10.14 9.49
CA CYS A 278 -23.54 -10.41 10.84
C CYS A 278 -23.42 -9.07 11.57
N ILE A 279 -23.94 -9.01 12.80
CA ILE A 279 -23.79 -7.87 13.69
C ILE A 279 -23.26 -8.35 15.03
N ASP A 280 -22.52 -7.50 15.71
CA ASP A 280 -22.02 -7.78 17.05
C ASP A 280 -21.85 -6.47 17.83
N ASN A 281 -21.86 -6.58 19.15
CA ASN A 281 -21.63 -5.46 20.04
C ASN A 281 -20.17 -4.99 19.98
N LEU A 282 -19.99 -3.68 20.10
CA LEU A 282 -18.70 -3.04 20.23
C LEU A 282 -18.67 -2.25 21.53
N ASP A 283 -17.97 -2.78 22.52
CA ASP A 283 -17.69 -2.09 23.77
C ASP A 283 -16.23 -1.63 23.80
N MET A 284 -16.01 -0.32 23.88
CA MET A 284 -14.67 0.27 24.01
C MET A 284 -14.58 1.02 25.34
N GLU A 285 -13.62 0.65 26.19
CA GLU A 285 -13.29 1.43 27.39
C GLU A 285 -12.17 2.42 27.08
N GLU A 286 -12.48 3.72 27.14
CA GLU A 286 -11.46 4.74 27.29
C GLU A 286 -11.00 4.75 28.75
N ARG A 287 -9.80 4.23 28.98
CA ARG A 287 -9.19 4.18 30.30
C ARG A 287 -8.32 5.41 30.53
N VAL A 288 -8.67 6.21 31.53
CA VAL A 288 -7.87 7.35 31.96
C VAL A 288 -6.90 6.87 33.04
N HIS A 289 -5.59 6.89 32.75
CA HIS A 289 -4.56 6.42 33.68
C HIS A 289 -4.44 7.28 34.95
N LEU A 290 -4.74 8.57 34.86
CA LEU A 290 -4.72 9.53 35.96
C LEU A 290 -6.09 10.17 36.13
N ALA A 291 -6.95 9.54 36.93
CA ALA A 291 -8.27 10.07 37.22
C ALA A 291 -8.15 11.43 37.93
N THR A 292 -8.77 12.47 37.37
CA THR A 292 -8.94 13.77 38.03
C THR A 292 -10.43 14.11 38.11
N VAL A 293 -10.79 15.15 38.86
CA VAL A 293 -12.19 15.58 38.99
C VAL A 293 -12.67 16.12 37.64
N GLY A 294 -13.36 15.27 36.86
CA GLY A 294 -13.85 15.59 35.51
C GLY A 294 -13.32 14.67 34.41
N THR A 295 -12.29 13.87 34.67
CA THR A 295 -11.79 12.83 33.75
C THR A 295 -11.84 11.48 34.43
N GLN A 296 -12.79 10.65 33.99
CA GLN A 296 -13.01 9.28 34.45
C GLN A 296 -12.99 8.36 33.24
N ASN A 297 -12.82 7.06 33.49
CA ASN A 297 -12.99 6.06 32.45
C ASN A 297 -14.37 6.22 31.81
N ARG A 298 -14.41 6.10 30.49
CA ARG A 298 -15.65 6.21 29.72
C ARG A 298 -15.84 4.92 28.93
N MET A 299 -17.01 4.32 29.09
CA MET A 299 -17.44 3.23 28.23
C MET A 299 -18.14 3.83 27.01
N PHE A 300 -17.68 3.42 25.83
CA PHE A 300 -18.36 3.64 24.57
C PHE A 300 -19.00 2.32 24.18
N HIS A 301 -20.28 2.38 23.82
CA HIS A 301 -21.06 1.25 23.36
C HIS A 301 -21.47 1.55 21.93
N GLY A 302 -21.53 0.53 21.10
CA GLY A 302 -22.03 0.62 19.74
C GLY A 302 -22.24 -0.76 19.16
N THR A 303 -22.73 -0.80 17.93
CA THR A 303 -22.92 -2.05 17.19
C THR A 303 -22.13 -1.96 15.89
N TRP A 304 -21.34 -2.99 15.61
CA TRP A 304 -20.63 -3.12 14.35
C TRP A 304 -21.18 -4.33 13.59
N GLY A 305 -20.91 -4.38 12.29
CA GLY A 305 -21.36 -5.50 11.48
C GLY A 305 -20.77 -5.48 10.09
N TYR A 306 -21.05 -6.55 9.35
CA TYR A 306 -20.60 -6.69 7.97
C TYR A 306 -21.60 -7.54 7.19
N ILE A 307 -21.57 -7.34 5.88
CA ILE A 307 -22.29 -8.19 4.93
C ILE A 307 -21.30 -9.08 4.21
N HIS A 308 -21.67 -10.34 4.03
CA HIS A 308 -20.89 -11.28 3.25
C HIS A 308 -21.55 -11.48 1.90
N VAL A 309 -20.88 -11.11 0.81
CA VAL A 309 -21.39 -11.29 -0.55
C VAL A 309 -20.99 -12.69 -1.03
N PRO A 310 -21.95 -13.61 -1.26
CA PRO A 310 -21.59 -14.95 -1.71
C PRO A 310 -20.96 -14.92 -3.11
N SER A 311 -20.03 -15.85 -3.35
CA SER A 311 -19.29 -15.87 -4.61
C SER A 311 -20.23 -16.14 -5.79
N LYS A 312 -19.90 -15.54 -6.94
CA LYS A 312 -20.71 -15.72 -8.16
C LYS A 312 -20.81 -17.20 -8.56
N GLY A 313 -19.71 -17.94 -8.45
CA GLY A 313 -19.69 -19.38 -8.77
C GLY A 313 -20.62 -20.20 -7.88
N LEU A 314 -20.74 -19.84 -6.58
CA LEU A 314 -21.69 -20.47 -5.68
C LEU A 314 -23.13 -20.13 -6.08
N PHE A 315 -23.43 -18.85 -6.30
CA PHE A 315 -24.78 -18.43 -6.74
C PHE A 315 -25.22 -19.08 -8.04
N ASP A 316 -24.32 -19.19 -9.03
CA ASP A 316 -24.61 -19.81 -10.32
C ASP A 316 -24.88 -21.33 -10.20
N SER A 317 -24.42 -21.98 -9.12
CA SER A 317 -24.65 -23.41 -8.85
C SER A 317 -25.98 -23.72 -8.18
N LEU A 318 -26.62 -22.71 -7.57
CA LEU A 318 -27.86 -22.90 -6.79
C LEU A 318 -29.09 -22.91 -7.71
N ASP A 319 -30.04 -23.79 -7.38
CA ASP A 319 -31.35 -23.78 -8.05
C ASP A 319 -32.20 -22.61 -7.52
N ALA A 320 -32.40 -21.61 -8.36
CA ALA A 320 -33.18 -20.43 -8.02
C ALA A 320 -34.66 -20.71 -7.66
N SER A 321 -35.21 -21.86 -8.04
CA SER A 321 -36.57 -22.25 -7.66
C SER A 321 -36.67 -22.72 -6.19
N GLN A 322 -35.55 -23.16 -5.61
CA GLN A 322 -35.45 -23.63 -4.22
C GLN A 322 -35.07 -22.51 -3.24
N LEU A 323 -34.69 -21.33 -3.74
CA LEU A 323 -34.36 -20.15 -2.92
C LEU A 323 -35.62 -19.35 -2.56
N THR A 324 -36.61 -20.02 -1.95
CA THR A 324 -37.89 -19.41 -1.55
C THR A 324 -38.25 -19.81 -0.12
N LEU A 325 -39.07 -18.98 0.55
CA LEU A 325 -39.56 -19.25 1.89
C LEU A 325 -40.37 -20.55 1.96
N GLU A 326 -41.14 -20.86 0.91
CA GLU A 326 -41.93 -22.09 0.82
C GLU A 326 -41.03 -23.33 0.78
N ALA A 327 -40.01 -23.34 -0.07
CA ALA A 327 -39.03 -24.42 -0.13
C ALA A 327 -38.28 -24.61 1.19
N TYR A 328 -37.94 -23.51 1.87
CA TYR A 328 -37.34 -23.53 3.20
C TYR A 328 -38.25 -24.23 4.23
N HIS A 329 -39.52 -23.83 4.33
CA HIS A 329 -40.47 -24.48 5.25
C HIS A 329 -40.69 -25.95 4.90
N ASP A 330 -40.75 -26.29 3.62
CA ASP A 330 -40.90 -27.68 3.16
C ASP A 330 -39.70 -28.55 3.55
N SER A 331 -38.49 -27.99 3.49
CA SER A 331 -37.26 -28.66 3.94
C SER A 331 -37.20 -28.87 5.46
N LEU A 332 -37.87 -28.01 6.24
CA LEU A 332 -37.90 -28.09 7.71
C LEU A 332 -38.97 -29.04 8.25
N ARG A 333 -40.05 -29.32 7.50
CA ARG A 333 -41.11 -30.24 7.96
C ARG A 333 -40.57 -31.61 8.41
N PRO A 334 -39.66 -32.27 7.68
CA PRO A 334 -39.08 -33.55 8.13
C PRO A 334 -38.21 -33.42 9.39
N VAL A 335 -37.62 -32.24 9.63
CA VAL A 335 -36.74 -32.00 10.79
C VAL A 335 -37.52 -32.03 12.11
N ALA A 336 -38.79 -31.63 12.09
CA ALA A 336 -39.66 -31.68 13.28
C ALA A 336 -39.87 -33.10 13.81
N GLU A 337 -39.77 -34.12 12.94
CA GLU A 337 -39.89 -35.54 13.27
C GLU A 337 -38.53 -36.24 13.38
N LEU A 338 -37.43 -35.52 13.13
CA LEU A 338 -36.08 -36.08 13.17
C LEU A 338 -35.72 -36.46 14.61
N VAL A 339 -35.59 -37.76 14.86
CA VAL A 339 -35.06 -38.26 16.13
C VAL A 339 -33.55 -38.05 16.13
N ILE A 340 -33.09 -37.10 16.94
CA ILE A 340 -31.68 -36.81 17.12
C ILE A 340 -31.01 -37.99 17.84
N ASP A 341 -30.17 -38.73 17.14
CA ASP A 341 -29.31 -39.76 17.72
C ASP A 341 -27.93 -39.14 18.03
N PRO A 342 -27.39 -39.27 19.26
CA PRO A 342 -26.04 -38.80 19.58
C PRO A 342 -24.95 -39.28 18.61
N THR A 343 -25.13 -40.43 17.97
CA THR A 343 -24.20 -40.95 16.96
C THR A 343 -24.14 -40.08 15.69
N MET A 344 -25.15 -39.25 15.41
CA MET A 344 -25.13 -38.27 14.31
C MET A 344 -24.07 -37.18 14.51
N PHE A 345 -23.65 -36.93 15.75
CA PHE A 345 -22.60 -35.95 16.08
C PHE A 345 -21.24 -36.61 16.35
N LEU A 346 -21.18 -37.94 16.30
CA LEU A 346 -19.91 -38.65 16.42
C LEU A 346 -19.22 -38.68 15.05
N PRO A 347 -17.88 -38.63 15.02
CA PRO A 347 -17.12 -38.83 13.80
C PRO A 347 -17.52 -40.15 13.13
N THR A 348 -17.74 -40.12 11.82
CA THR A 348 -18.02 -41.32 11.03
C THR A 348 -16.71 -41.84 10.42
N ASP A 349 -16.64 -43.13 10.09
CA ASP A 349 -15.45 -43.76 9.47
C ASP A 349 -15.05 -43.12 8.11
N SER A 350 -15.84 -42.20 7.55
CA SER A 350 -15.44 -41.37 6.41
C SER A 350 -14.30 -40.38 6.71
N ASP A 351 -13.94 -40.19 7.98
CA ASP A 351 -12.73 -39.47 8.41
C ASP A 351 -11.43 -40.22 8.06
N ASP A 352 -11.50 -41.46 7.55
CA ASP A 352 -10.36 -42.18 6.96
C ASP A 352 -9.62 -41.34 5.91
N ASN A 353 -10.30 -40.41 5.23
CA ASN A 353 -9.68 -39.47 4.30
C ASN A 353 -8.55 -38.66 4.93
N TYR A 354 -8.68 -38.28 6.21
CA TYR A 354 -7.64 -37.55 6.94
C TYR A 354 -6.36 -38.39 7.09
N GLU A 355 -6.51 -39.66 7.46
CA GLU A 355 -5.38 -40.59 7.57
C GLU A 355 -4.69 -40.78 6.21
N TRP A 356 -5.47 -40.92 5.13
CA TRP A 356 -4.94 -41.05 3.76
C TRP A 356 -4.22 -39.78 3.27
N VAL A 357 -4.69 -38.58 3.63
CA VAL A 357 -4.01 -37.32 3.34
C VAL A 357 -2.62 -37.31 3.97
N TRP A 358 -2.53 -37.62 5.27
CA TRP A 358 -1.25 -37.67 5.99
C TRP A 358 -0.31 -38.74 5.43
N LYS A 359 -0.80 -39.96 5.20
CA LYS A 359 -0.02 -41.06 4.60
C LYS A 359 0.53 -40.66 3.23
N SER A 360 -0.26 -39.97 2.40
CA SER A 360 0.15 -39.54 1.06
C SER A 360 1.18 -38.42 1.10
N GLN A 361 1.00 -37.43 1.97
CA GLN A 361 1.97 -36.33 2.17
C GLN A 361 3.30 -36.86 2.73
N LEU A 362 3.27 -37.75 3.72
CA LEU A 362 4.46 -38.39 4.28
C LEU A 362 5.17 -39.25 3.22
N ALA A 363 4.44 -40.04 2.44
CA ALA A 363 5.01 -40.84 1.36
C ALA A 363 5.69 -39.97 0.29
N LYS A 364 5.12 -38.80 -0.01
CA LYS A 364 5.69 -37.81 -0.94
C LYS A 364 6.99 -37.21 -0.42
N VAL A 365 7.03 -36.82 0.86
CA VAL A 365 8.25 -36.30 1.51
C VAL A 365 9.33 -37.39 1.58
N MET A 366 8.96 -38.60 2.01
CA MET A 366 9.88 -39.74 2.11
C MET A 366 10.51 -40.08 0.76
N LEU A 367 9.73 -40.11 -0.33
CA LEU A 367 10.29 -40.33 -1.66
C LEU A 367 11.21 -39.19 -2.11
N LYS A 368 10.80 -37.93 -1.88
CA LYS A 368 11.48 -36.76 -2.43
C LYS A 368 12.80 -36.46 -1.70
N TYR A 369 12.86 -36.72 -0.40
CA TYR A 369 13.97 -36.25 0.45
C TYR A 369 14.70 -37.36 1.21
N VAL A 370 14.11 -38.56 1.40
CA VAL A 370 14.67 -39.57 2.30
C VAL A 370 15.18 -40.80 1.56
N ALA A 371 14.32 -41.51 0.81
CA ALA A 371 14.69 -42.77 0.19
C ALA A 371 13.83 -43.15 -1.02
N ILE A 372 14.43 -43.83 -1.99
CA ILE A 372 13.75 -44.41 -3.15
C ILE A 372 13.54 -45.91 -2.88
N PRO A 373 12.29 -46.41 -2.86
CA PRO A 373 12.03 -47.83 -2.60
C PRO A 373 12.49 -48.73 -3.74
N ALA A 374 13.03 -49.90 -3.39
CA ALA A 374 13.54 -50.89 -4.34
C ALA A 374 12.45 -51.54 -5.21
N THR A 375 11.21 -51.59 -4.71
CA THR A 375 10.06 -52.19 -5.41
C THR A 375 8.88 -51.21 -5.41
N ARG A 376 8.20 -51.05 -6.55
CA ARG A 376 7.06 -50.11 -6.72
C ARG A 376 5.70 -50.71 -6.37
N THR A 377 5.59 -52.01 -6.17
CA THR A 377 4.33 -52.69 -5.81
C THR A 377 3.99 -52.49 -4.34
N GLY A 378 2.74 -52.10 -4.05
CA GLY A 378 2.27 -51.81 -2.68
C GLY A 378 2.57 -50.38 -2.19
N ARG A 379 2.95 -49.48 -3.10
CA ARG A 379 3.25 -48.09 -2.78
C ARG A 379 1.98 -47.36 -2.34
N LEU A 380 2.05 -46.66 -1.21
CA LEU A 380 1.01 -45.69 -0.81
C LEU A 380 0.86 -44.62 -1.90
N SER A 381 -0.38 -44.16 -2.12
CA SER A 381 -0.63 -43.04 -3.01
C SER A 381 0.22 -41.84 -2.60
N LEU A 382 0.75 -41.09 -3.57
CA LEU A 382 1.44 -39.82 -3.29
C LEU A 382 0.50 -38.63 -3.40
N GLU A 383 -0.69 -38.88 -3.95
CA GLU A 383 -1.72 -37.89 -4.15
C GLU A 383 -2.80 -38.14 -3.09
N PRO A 384 -3.09 -37.13 -2.26
CA PRO A 384 -4.15 -37.25 -1.27
C PRO A 384 -5.50 -37.45 -1.97
N PRO A 385 -6.47 -38.12 -1.32
CA PRO A 385 -7.84 -38.17 -1.82
C PRO A 385 -8.40 -36.76 -2.01
N ILE A 386 -9.27 -36.58 -3.00
CA ILE A 386 -9.94 -35.30 -3.26
C ILE A 386 -10.98 -35.10 -2.15
N VAL A 387 -10.60 -34.36 -1.10
CA VAL A 387 -11.53 -33.83 -0.09
C VAL A 387 -12.28 -32.65 -0.70
N GLU A 388 -13.50 -32.38 -0.23
CA GLU A 388 -14.21 -31.15 -0.58
C GLU A 388 -13.32 -29.94 -0.28
N GLN A 389 -12.93 -29.22 -1.34
CA GLN A 389 -12.02 -28.09 -1.22
C GLN A 389 -12.82 -26.82 -1.00
N VAL A 390 -12.60 -26.16 0.12
CA VAL A 390 -13.06 -24.78 0.32
C VAL A 390 -12.25 -23.90 -0.64
N SER A 391 -12.93 -22.97 -1.32
CA SER A 391 -12.28 -22.02 -2.22
C SER A 391 -11.19 -21.24 -1.47
N CYS A 392 -10.03 -21.06 -2.12
CA CYS A 392 -8.97 -20.19 -1.60
C CYS A 392 -9.15 -18.72 -1.99
N GLU A 393 -10.24 -18.38 -2.70
CA GLU A 393 -10.56 -17.00 -3.04
C GLU A 393 -10.96 -16.22 -1.78
N ALA A 394 -10.45 -15.00 -1.66
CA ALA A 394 -10.80 -14.14 -0.54
C ALA A 394 -12.30 -13.82 -0.58
N PRO A 395 -13.03 -13.97 0.54
CA PRO A 395 -14.45 -13.65 0.58
C PRO A 395 -14.67 -12.16 0.38
N GLU A 396 -15.73 -11.79 -0.33
CA GLU A 396 -16.13 -10.41 -0.48
C GLU A 396 -16.97 -9.99 0.73
N ILE A 397 -16.35 -9.20 1.61
CA ILE A 397 -16.96 -8.71 2.85
C ILE A 397 -16.99 -7.19 2.82
N HIS A 398 -18.15 -6.60 3.11
CA HIS A 398 -18.30 -5.16 3.24
C HIS A 398 -18.67 -4.80 4.68
N MET A 399 -17.80 -4.06 5.34
CA MET A 399 -18.03 -3.57 6.71
C MET A 399 -19.09 -2.48 6.71
N LEU A 400 -20.07 -2.61 7.59
CA LEU A 400 -21.08 -1.60 7.83
C LEU A 400 -20.48 -0.42 8.60
N ARG A 401 -21.11 0.75 8.47
CA ARG A 401 -20.80 1.90 9.31
C ARG A 401 -21.18 1.57 10.75
N LEU A 402 -20.26 1.89 11.67
CA LEU A 402 -20.49 1.77 13.10
C LEU A 402 -21.76 2.53 13.51
N MET A 403 -22.55 1.86 14.34
CA MET A 403 -23.82 2.35 14.88
C MET A 403 -23.58 2.68 16.36
N ASP A 404 -24.09 3.84 16.81
CA ASP A 404 -23.99 4.26 18.22
C ASP A 404 -25.01 3.50 19.10
N GLU A 405 -25.97 2.86 18.44
CA GLU A 405 -27.02 2.06 19.04
C GLU A 405 -26.48 0.72 19.55
N SER A 406 -27.05 0.20 20.64
CA SER A 406 -26.69 -1.11 21.21
C SER A 406 -27.83 -2.09 21.02
N ASP A 407 -27.51 -3.34 20.68
CA ASP A 407 -28.49 -4.42 20.49
C ASP A 407 -28.97 -5.07 21.82
N ASN A 408 -28.43 -4.64 22.96
CA ASN A 408 -28.67 -5.20 24.30
C ASN A 408 -30.11 -5.06 24.83
N SER A 409 -31.03 -4.47 24.05
CA SER A 409 -32.43 -4.30 24.42
C SER A 409 -33.35 -4.37 23.20
N ALA A 410 -34.64 -4.65 23.42
CA ALA A 410 -35.63 -4.69 22.34
C ALA A 410 -35.83 -3.33 21.64
N GLU A 411 -35.69 -2.23 22.38
CA GLU A 411 -35.71 -0.89 21.79
C GLU A 411 -34.43 -0.63 20.98
N GLY A 412 -33.29 -1.03 21.52
CA GLY A 412 -31.98 -0.86 20.90
C GLY A 412 -31.84 -1.64 19.57
N ILE A 413 -32.27 -2.91 19.53
CA ILE A 413 -32.24 -3.68 18.28
C ILE A 413 -33.15 -3.06 17.20
N GLY A 414 -34.28 -2.46 17.59
CA GLY A 414 -35.15 -1.74 16.65
C GLY A 414 -34.41 -0.59 15.98
N GLN A 415 -33.66 0.18 16.76
CA GLN A 415 -32.84 1.29 16.24
C GLN A 415 -31.66 0.80 15.39
N VAL A 416 -31.03 -0.31 15.77
CA VAL A 416 -30.00 -0.99 14.95
C VAL A 416 -30.59 -1.41 13.60
N MET A 417 -31.80 -1.99 13.58
CA MET A 417 -32.47 -2.39 12.34
C MET A 417 -32.82 -1.20 11.44
N GLU A 418 -33.29 -0.09 12.01
CA GLU A 418 -33.48 1.15 11.26
C GLU A 418 -32.16 1.69 10.70
N ALA A 419 -31.06 1.59 11.44
CA ALA A 419 -29.74 1.98 10.98
C ALA A 419 -29.24 1.09 9.82
N LEU A 420 -29.42 -0.22 9.93
CA LEU A 420 -29.10 -1.18 8.87
C LEU A 420 -29.93 -0.92 7.61
N GLN A 421 -31.24 -0.68 7.77
CA GLN A 421 -32.13 -0.33 6.67
C GLN A 421 -31.65 0.94 5.96
N ARG A 422 -31.32 2.00 6.70
CA ARG A 422 -30.74 3.24 6.13
C ARG A 422 -29.44 2.99 5.37
N GLN A 423 -28.57 2.12 5.87
CA GLN A 423 -27.30 1.78 5.22
C GLN A 423 -27.48 0.91 3.96
N SER A 424 -28.51 0.06 3.92
CA SER A 424 -28.82 -0.79 2.77
C SER A 424 -29.34 -0.01 1.56
N GLY A 425 -29.96 1.15 1.79
CA GLY A 425 -30.62 1.94 0.74
C GLY A 425 -31.92 1.33 0.21
N LEU A 426 -32.45 0.28 0.86
CA LEU A 426 -33.71 -0.37 0.49
C LEU A 426 -34.90 0.22 1.27
N GLU A 427 -36.10 0.11 0.71
CA GLU A 427 -37.33 0.45 1.42
C GLU A 427 -37.58 -0.54 2.57
N PRO A 428 -38.25 -0.14 3.67
CA PRO A 428 -38.43 -0.99 4.85
C PRO A 428 -39.03 -2.37 4.54
N GLU A 429 -40.11 -2.41 3.75
CA GLU A 429 -40.77 -3.67 3.36
C GLU A 429 -39.83 -4.60 2.58
N GLU A 430 -38.97 -4.01 1.76
CA GLU A 430 -38.02 -4.72 0.92
C GLU A 430 -36.85 -5.29 1.73
N PHE A 431 -36.33 -4.48 2.65
CA PHE A 431 -35.25 -4.83 3.56
C PHE A 431 -35.68 -5.97 4.50
N PHE A 432 -36.76 -5.79 5.26
CA PHE A 432 -37.22 -6.78 6.23
C PHE A 432 -37.75 -8.06 5.58
N GLY A 433 -38.31 -7.98 4.37
CA GLY A 433 -38.77 -9.15 3.63
C GLY A 433 -37.66 -10.09 3.14
N ARG A 434 -36.41 -9.63 3.11
CA ARG A 434 -35.25 -10.40 2.61
C ARG A 434 -34.08 -10.49 3.58
N LEU A 435 -34.17 -9.85 4.75
CA LEU A 435 -33.11 -9.77 5.74
C LEU A 435 -32.63 -11.17 6.16
N GLN A 436 -31.32 -11.37 6.10
CA GLN A 436 -30.67 -12.62 6.52
C GLN A 436 -29.66 -12.34 7.64
N LEU A 437 -30.13 -12.34 8.88
CA LEU A 437 -29.25 -12.25 10.04
C LEU A 437 -28.72 -13.65 10.37
N ILE A 438 -27.43 -13.89 10.12
CA ILE A 438 -26.79 -15.20 10.34
C ILE A 438 -26.13 -15.28 11.72
N ASP A 439 -25.49 -14.19 12.13
CA ASP A 439 -24.74 -14.15 13.38
C ASP A 439 -25.02 -12.84 14.12
N GLY A 440 -25.08 -12.98 15.44
CA GLY A 440 -25.49 -11.97 16.40
C GLY A 440 -25.30 -12.52 17.80
N ASP A 441 -25.11 -11.64 18.78
CA ASP A 441 -25.01 -12.07 20.16
C ASP A 441 -26.29 -12.83 20.60
N LEU A 442 -26.20 -13.63 21.66
CA LEU A 442 -27.28 -14.52 22.06
C LEU A 442 -28.58 -13.76 22.41
N GLY A 443 -28.48 -12.49 22.82
CA GLY A 443 -29.61 -11.61 23.09
C GLY A 443 -30.28 -11.13 21.80
N THR A 444 -29.47 -10.75 20.81
CA THR A 444 -29.86 -10.30 19.48
C THR A 444 -30.66 -11.37 18.74
N ALA A 445 -30.18 -12.61 18.75
CA ALA A 445 -30.88 -13.74 18.11
C ALA A 445 -32.21 -14.11 18.82
N GLN A 446 -32.29 -13.93 20.15
CA GLN A 446 -33.52 -14.17 20.91
C GLN A 446 -34.57 -13.08 20.70
N ILE A 447 -34.16 -11.82 20.63
CA ILE A 447 -35.06 -10.69 20.43
C ILE A 447 -35.60 -10.67 18.99
N PHE A 448 -34.79 -11.05 17.99
CA PHE A 448 -35.21 -11.11 16.59
C PHE A 448 -36.40 -12.06 16.35
N ASN A 449 -36.48 -13.18 17.10
CA ASN A 449 -37.61 -14.12 17.00
C ASN A 449 -38.85 -13.69 17.83
N ALA A 450 -38.71 -12.65 18.66
CA ALA A 450 -39.76 -12.16 19.55
C ALA A 450 -40.49 -10.91 19.01
N ILE A 451 -40.00 -10.33 17.91
CA ILE A 451 -40.62 -9.27 17.10
C ILE A 451 -41.33 -9.92 15.92
#